data_AF-A0A1Y4CRU6-F1
#
_entry.id   AF-A0A1Y4CRU6-F1
#
_cell.length_a   1.000
_cell.length_b   1.000
_cell.length_c   1.000
_cell.angle_alpha   90.00
_cell.angle_beta   90.00
_cell.angle_gamma   90.00
#
_symmetry.space_group_name_H-M   'P 1'
#
loop_
_entity.id
_entity.type
_entity.pdbx_description
1 polymer ?
#
loop_
_entity_poly.entity_id
_entity_poly.type
_entity_poly.pdbx_seq_one_letter_code
_entity_poly.pdbx_strand_id
1 'polypeptide(L)'
;MAVPVRLDDLGDPRLDAYARLTEHQLRSLVEEERAMLVAETRLVVEAALDARVEPLSFLVDERHLESVRDLLGRTGDDVPAFVLPHDQMERLTGYRVTRGLLCAMRRPRPRSVEEVLEGARYVAVIEDLVDVTNVGALFRSAAALGADGVILSPRCADPYVRRAVRTSMGTVFSVPWARAKKDDWPEATIGALRERGFSVLALALEPDAVPLDDPSLKEGSGRRALLFGSEGYGLSRRALDACDRSVIIPMAHGVDSLNVAASSAVAFWQLFR
;
A
#
# COMPACT_ATOMS: atom_id res chain seq x y z
N MET A 1 24.99 13.00 -4.94
CA MET A 1 24.62 12.10 -6.04
C MET A 1 25.08 10.71 -5.69
N ALA A 2 24.19 9.72 -5.77
CA ALA A 2 24.59 8.33 -5.53
C ALA A 2 25.80 7.93 -6.40
N VAL A 3 26.83 7.35 -5.78
CA VAL A 3 28.09 7.02 -6.47
C VAL A 3 27.97 5.65 -7.15
N PRO A 4 28.14 5.54 -8.47
CA PRO A 4 28.14 4.26 -9.16
C PRO A 4 29.29 3.38 -8.70
N VAL A 5 28.98 2.16 -8.26
CA VAL A 5 29.94 1.14 -7.84
C VAL A 5 29.71 -0.09 -8.71
N ARG A 6 30.70 -0.45 -9.53
CA ARG A 6 30.68 -1.74 -10.24
C ARG A 6 31.06 -2.84 -9.26
N LEU A 7 30.29 -3.92 -9.26
CA LEU A 7 30.57 -5.10 -8.44
C LEU A 7 30.93 -6.26 -9.36
N ASP A 8 32.03 -6.93 -9.05
CA ASP A 8 32.48 -8.13 -9.78
C ASP A 8 32.06 -9.43 -9.08
N ASP A 9 31.55 -9.34 -7.85
CA ASP A 9 31.09 -10.47 -7.03
C ASP A 9 29.61 -10.35 -6.64
N LEU A 10 28.81 -11.32 -7.07
CA LEU A 10 27.39 -11.42 -6.72
C LEU A 10 27.14 -11.90 -5.28
N GLY A 11 28.17 -12.38 -4.59
CA GLY A 11 28.18 -12.74 -3.18
C GLY A 11 28.25 -11.56 -2.22
N ASP A 12 28.43 -10.33 -2.71
CA ASP A 12 28.55 -9.14 -1.88
C ASP A 12 27.32 -8.97 -0.94
N PRO A 13 27.51 -8.91 0.40
CA PRO A 13 26.41 -8.76 1.35
C PRO A 13 25.58 -7.48 1.16
N ARG A 14 26.14 -6.44 0.52
CA ARG A 14 25.41 -5.19 0.21
C ARG A 14 24.29 -5.41 -0.81
N LEU A 15 24.30 -6.54 -1.52
CA LEU A 15 23.25 -6.94 -2.46
C LEU A 15 22.11 -7.74 -1.81
N ASP A 16 22.22 -8.09 -0.53
CA ASP A 16 21.30 -9.02 0.14
C ASP A 16 19.84 -8.57 0.09
N ALA A 17 19.59 -7.27 0.20
CA ALA A 17 18.26 -6.68 0.13
C ALA A 17 17.53 -7.00 -1.19
N TYR A 18 18.26 -7.21 -2.29
CA TYR A 18 17.70 -7.41 -3.62
C TYR A 18 17.45 -8.89 -3.97
N ALA A 19 18.08 -9.81 -3.25
CA ALA A 19 18.20 -11.20 -3.69
C ALA A 19 18.08 -12.26 -2.58
N ARG A 20 18.51 -11.93 -1.35
CA ARG A 20 18.72 -12.93 -0.29
C ARG A 20 17.80 -12.73 0.91
N LEU A 21 17.32 -11.51 1.15
CA LEU A 21 16.36 -11.24 2.20
C LEU A 21 14.93 -11.52 1.73
N THR A 22 14.19 -12.26 2.54
CA THR A 22 12.73 -12.41 2.39
C THR A 22 12.01 -11.13 2.78
N GLU A 23 10.77 -10.94 2.32
CA GLU A 23 9.92 -9.81 2.71
C GLU A 23 9.75 -9.70 4.24
N HIS A 24 9.70 -10.84 4.94
CA HIS A 24 9.64 -10.86 6.40
C HIS A 24 10.93 -10.33 7.04
N GLN A 25 12.10 -10.69 6.51
CA GLN A 25 13.39 -10.19 6.99
C GLN A 25 13.58 -8.70 6.68
N LEU A 26 13.19 -8.26 5.47
CA LEU A 26 13.20 -6.86 5.08
C LEU A 26 12.34 -6.01 6.03
N ARG A 27 11.14 -6.49 6.38
CA ARG A 27 10.24 -5.80 7.30
C ARG A 27 10.84 -5.59 8.71
N SER A 28 11.79 -6.42 9.14
CA SER A 28 12.51 -6.32 10.42
C SER A 28 11.64 -5.85 11.60
N LEU A 29 10.77 -6.73 12.11
CA LEU A 29 9.86 -6.40 13.21
C LEU A 29 10.56 -6.20 14.57
N VAL A 30 11.81 -6.64 14.71
CA VAL A 30 12.59 -6.57 15.96
C VAL A 30 13.41 -5.29 16.02
N GLU A 31 13.95 -4.85 14.88
CA GLU A 31 14.77 -3.64 14.76
C GLU A 31 14.17 -2.75 13.67
N GLU A 32 13.22 -1.89 14.06
CA GLU A 32 12.50 -1.01 13.13
C GLU A 32 13.44 -0.09 12.36
N GLU A 33 14.55 0.34 12.97
CA GLU A 33 15.57 1.18 12.32
C GLU A 33 16.26 0.46 11.15
N ARG A 34 16.31 -0.87 11.16
CA ARG A 34 16.88 -1.68 10.07
C ARG A 34 15.84 -2.15 9.08
N ALA A 35 14.58 -1.76 9.25
CA ALA A 35 13.50 -2.19 8.38
C ALA A 35 13.64 -1.54 7.00
N MET A 36 13.61 -2.37 5.96
CA MET A 36 13.80 -1.98 4.57
C MET A 36 12.63 -2.43 3.69
N LEU A 37 12.47 -1.75 2.57
CA LEU A 37 11.63 -2.19 1.45
C LEU A 37 12.43 -2.09 0.15
N VAL A 38 11.97 -2.79 -0.88
CA VAL A 38 12.56 -2.70 -2.22
C VAL A 38 11.55 -2.10 -3.18
N ALA A 39 11.87 -0.92 -3.70
CA ALA A 39 11.16 -0.28 -4.80
C ALA A 39 11.73 -0.76 -6.14
N GLU A 40 10.86 -1.11 -7.08
CA GLU A 40 11.24 -1.58 -8.41
C GLU A 40 10.67 -0.65 -9.48
N THR A 41 11.47 -0.34 -10.50
CA THR A 41 11.20 0.59 -11.61
C THR A 41 11.33 2.07 -11.25
N ARG A 42 11.66 2.87 -12.26
CA ARG A 42 11.85 4.32 -12.13
C ARG A 42 10.68 5.05 -11.48
N LEU A 43 9.46 4.83 -11.97
CA LEU A 43 8.26 5.54 -11.50
C LEU A 43 7.98 5.30 -10.01
N VAL A 44 8.19 4.06 -9.54
CA VAL A 44 7.98 3.70 -8.14
C VAL A 44 9.05 4.33 -7.25
N VAL A 45 10.31 4.30 -7.70
CA VAL A 45 11.43 4.92 -6.99
C VAL A 45 11.24 6.44 -6.91
N GLU A 46 10.81 7.09 -8.00
CA GLU A 46 10.46 8.52 -8.01
C GLU A 46 9.36 8.84 -7.00
N ALA A 47 8.25 8.09 -7.02
CA ALA A 47 7.15 8.29 -6.08
C ALA A 47 7.58 8.16 -4.61
N ALA A 48 8.47 7.19 -4.31
CA ALA A 48 9.01 7.01 -2.97
C ALA A 48 9.94 8.17 -2.56
N LEU A 49 10.79 8.67 -3.46
CA LEU A 49 11.64 9.82 -3.20
C LEU A 49 10.83 11.11 -3.02
N ASP A 50 9.76 11.29 -3.81
CA ASP A 50 8.82 12.42 -3.68
C ASP A 50 8.12 12.39 -2.31
N ALA A 51 7.80 11.19 -1.83
CA ALA A 51 7.28 10.94 -0.49
C ALA A 51 8.36 10.97 0.63
N ARG A 52 9.61 11.33 0.30
CA ARG A 52 10.75 11.43 1.21
C ARG A 52 11.12 10.12 1.91
N VAL A 53 10.90 9.00 1.24
CA VAL A 53 11.42 7.70 1.70
C VAL A 53 12.93 7.67 1.48
N GLU A 54 13.69 7.37 2.53
CA GLU A 54 15.16 7.39 2.53
C GLU A 54 15.73 6.24 1.66
N PRO A 55 16.47 6.53 0.58
CA PRO A 55 17.15 5.51 -0.20
C PRO A 55 18.43 5.06 0.50
N LEU A 56 18.65 3.74 0.57
CA LEU A 56 19.82 3.13 1.19
C LEU A 56 20.85 2.68 0.14
N SER A 57 20.38 2.18 -1.00
CA SER A 57 21.22 1.89 -2.15
C SER A 57 20.37 1.74 -3.41
N PHE A 58 21.01 1.73 -4.57
CA PHE A 58 20.41 1.36 -5.84
C PHE A 58 21.07 0.11 -6.41
N LEU A 59 20.30 -0.68 -7.16
CA LEU A 59 20.80 -1.72 -8.03
C LEU A 59 20.33 -1.42 -9.45
N VAL A 60 21.28 -1.18 -10.35
CA VAL A 60 21.05 -0.64 -11.69
C VAL A 60 21.65 -1.57 -12.74
N ASP A 61 20.86 -1.93 -13.73
CA ASP A 61 21.33 -2.56 -14.96
C ASP A 61 22.20 -1.56 -15.73
N GLU A 62 23.41 -1.95 -16.11
CA GLU A 62 24.36 -1.09 -16.82
C GLU A 62 23.74 -0.41 -18.06
N ARG A 63 22.84 -1.08 -18.77
CA ARG A 63 22.16 -0.54 -19.97
C ARG A 63 21.22 0.62 -19.65
N HIS A 64 20.76 0.71 -18.40
CA HIS A 64 19.82 1.71 -17.92
C HIS A 64 20.49 2.82 -17.08
N LEU A 65 21.79 2.72 -16.79
CA LEU A 65 22.51 3.67 -15.93
C LEU A 65 22.33 5.12 -16.36
N GLU A 66 22.48 5.41 -17.66
CA GLU A 66 22.33 6.79 -18.16
C GLU A 66 20.92 7.31 -17.96
N SER A 67 19.91 6.45 -18.18
CA SER A 67 18.50 6.82 -18.07
C SER A 67 18.01 7.08 -16.63
N VAL A 68 18.84 6.79 -15.62
CA VAL A 68 18.50 7.00 -14.20
C VAL A 68 19.46 7.98 -13.50
N ARG A 69 20.40 8.60 -14.22
CA ARG A 69 21.38 9.53 -13.64
C ARG A 69 20.75 10.71 -12.92
N ASP A 70 19.71 11.30 -13.50
CA ASP A 70 18.98 12.40 -12.89
C ASP A 70 18.31 11.98 -11.57
N LEU A 71 17.78 10.75 -11.53
CA LEU A 71 17.22 10.15 -10.32
C LEU A 71 18.30 9.93 -9.24
N LEU A 72 19.45 9.37 -9.60
CA LEU A 72 20.62 9.23 -8.69
C LEU A 72 21.16 10.59 -8.22
N GLY A 73 21.00 11.62 -9.04
CA GLY A 73 21.33 13.02 -8.71
C GLY A 73 20.48 13.60 -7.58
N ARG A 74 19.31 13.02 -7.29
CA ARG A 74 18.41 13.46 -6.21
C ARG A 74 18.84 12.98 -4.83
N THR A 75 19.86 12.12 -4.72
CA THR A 75 20.31 11.52 -3.45
C THR A 75 21.70 11.99 -3.04
N GLY A 76 22.06 11.76 -1.77
CA GLY A 76 23.39 12.06 -1.22
C GLY A 76 24.51 11.22 -1.85
N ASP A 77 25.76 11.66 -1.64
CA ASP A 77 26.97 10.96 -2.11
C ASP A 77 27.26 9.66 -1.32
N ASP A 78 26.59 9.49 -0.19
CA ASP A 78 26.67 8.35 0.71
C ASP A 78 25.80 7.15 0.27
N VAL A 79 24.89 7.35 -0.68
CA VAL A 79 24.01 6.29 -1.20
C VAL A 79 24.69 5.59 -2.38
N PRO A 80 25.12 4.31 -2.28
CA PRO A 80 25.77 3.63 -3.39
C PRO A 80 24.76 3.23 -4.48
N ALA A 81 25.18 3.31 -5.73
CA ALA A 81 24.47 2.74 -6.87
C ALA A 81 25.26 1.56 -7.45
N PHE A 82 24.87 0.34 -7.10
CA PHE A 82 25.50 -0.87 -7.62
C PHE A 82 25.11 -1.09 -9.07
N VAL A 83 26.10 -1.16 -9.96
CA VAL A 83 25.87 -1.35 -11.40
C VAL A 83 26.32 -2.75 -11.80
N LEU A 84 25.39 -3.52 -12.36
CA LEU A 84 25.65 -4.88 -12.85
C LEU A 84 25.29 -5.01 -14.33
N PRO A 85 26.02 -5.85 -15.10
CA PRO A 85 25.55 -6.35 -16.39
C PRO A 85 24.17 -7.03 -16.27
N HIS A 86 23.38 -7.00 -17.34
CA HIS A 86 22.01 -7.50 -17.33
C HIS A 86 21.89 -8.97 -16.92
N ASP A 87 22.74 -9.83 -17.47
CA ASP A 87 22.75 -11.27 -17.19
C ASP A 87 23.11 -11.57 -15.73
N GLN A 88 24.04 -10.79 -15.16
CA GLN A 88 24.40 -10.87 -13.75
C GLN A 88 23.26 -10.43 -12.84
N MET A 89 22.52 -9.38 -13.23
CA MET A 89 21.35 -8.90 -12.49
C MET A 89 20.20 -9.92 -12.48
N GLU A 90 19.93 -10.58 -13.61
CA GLU A 90 18.94 -11.66 -13.68
C GLU A 90 19.37 -12.87 -12.84
N ARG A 91 20.65 -13.25 -12.89
CA ARG A 91 21.20 -14.33 -12.05
C ARG A 91 21.11 -14.02 -10.56
N LEU A 92 21.40 -12.78 -10.16
CA LEU A 92 21.34 -12.34 -8.78
C LEU A 92 19.91 -12.41 -8.23
N THR A 93 18.97 -11.88 -8.99
CA THR A 93 17.59 -11.72 -8.54
C THR A 93 16.72 -12.98 -8.74
N GLY A 94 17.13 -13.89 -9.62
CA GLY A 94 16.40 -15.13 -9.93
C GLY A 94 15.17 -14.95 -10.83
N TYR A 95 14.94 -13.75 -11.36
CA TYR A 95 13.88 -13.44 -12.33
C TYR A 95 14.31 -12.30 -13.25
N ARG A 96 13.55 -12.08 -14.31
CA ARG A 96 13.80 -10.98 -15.25
C ARG A 96 13.39 -9.65 -14.64
N VAL A 97 14.36 -8.77 -14.36
CA VAL A 97 14.07 -7.42 -13.88
C VAL A 97 13.58 -6.56 -15.03
N THR A 98 12.33 -6.11 -14.92
CA THR A 98 11.75 -5.18 -15.90
C THR A 98 12.26 -3.76 -15.64
N ARG A 99 12.90 -3.15 -16.64
CA ARG A 99 13.43 -1.77 -16.58
C ARG A 99 14.56 -1.54 -15.57
N GLY A 100 15.30 -2.60 -15.22
CA GLY A 100 16.68 -2.55 -14.72
C GLY A 100 17.00 -1.65 -13.53
N LEU A 101 16.03 -1.30 -12.69
CA LEU A 101 16.25 -0.43 -11.53
C LEU A 101 15.52 -0.98 -10.31
N LEU A 102 16.27 -1.21 -9.24
CA LEU A 102 15.74 -1.42 -7.90
C LEU A 102 16.40 -0.43 -6.93
N CYS A 103 15.69 -0.11 -5.87
CA CYS A 103 16.21 0.70 -4.78
C CYS A 103 15.80 0.08 -3.45
N ALA A 104 16.78 -0.27 -2.64
CA ALA A 104 16.55 -0.60 -1.23
C ALA A 104 16.37 0.71 -0.47
N MET A 105 15.29 0.81 0.29
CA MET A 105 14.88 2.03 0.99
C MET A 105 14.55 1.73 2.44
N ARG A 106 14.75 2.70 3.34
CA ARG A 106 14.29 2.62 4.72
C ARG A 106 12.77 2.57 4.73
N ARG A 107 12.17 1.67 5.51
CA ARG A 107 10.72 1.68 5.69
C ARG A 107 10.31 2.94 6.44
N PRO A 108 9.27 3.67 5.97
CA PRO A 108 8.67 4.74 6.75
C PRO A 108 8.20 4.23 8.11
N ARG A 109 8.29 5.08 9.14
CA ARG A 109 7.80 4.73 10.48
C ARG A 109 6.33 4.32 10.42
N PRO A 110 5.90 3.31 11.19
CA PRO A 110 4.49 3.01 11.35
C PRO A 110 3.74 4.24 11.91
N ARG A 111 2.51 4.45 11.41
CA ARG A 111 1.57 5.43 11.97
C ARG A 111 0.55 4.72 12.85
N SER A 112 0.07 5.41 13.88
CA SER A 112 -1.11 4.98 14.63
C SER A 112 -2.39 5.28 13.85
N VAL A 113 -3.49 4.64 14.25
CA VAL A 113 -4.82 4.93 13.66
C VAL A 113 -5.18 6.39 13.90
N GLU A 114 -4.91 6.92 15.08
CA GLU A 114 -5.18 8.31 15.45
C GLU A 114 -4.44 9.30 14.54
N GLU A 115 -3.18 9.04 14.22
CA GLU A 115 -2.38 9.87 13.31
C GLU A 115 -2.93 9.87 11.88
N VAL A 116 -3.49 8.74 11.42
CA VAL A 116 -4.12 8.66 10.09
C VAL A 116 -5.48 9.36 10.06
N LEU A 117 -6.19 9.40 11.20
CA LEU A 117 -7.50 10.05 11.30
C LEU A 117 -7.42 11.56 11.52
N GLU A 118 -6.24 12.10 11.83
CA GLU A 118 -6.05 13.53 12.03
C GLU A 118 -6.33 14.31 10.74
N GLY A 119 -7.37 15.15 10.75
CA GLY A 119 -7.79 15.94 9.58
C GLY A 119 -8.48 15.15 8.46
N ALA A 120 -8.53 13.82 8.52
CA ALA A 120 -9.11 12.99 7.48
C ALA A 120 -10.64 13.15 7.35
N ARG A 121 -11.13 13.13 6.11
CA ARG A 121 -12.56 13.11 5.78
C ARG A 121 -12.97 11.79 5.12
N TYR A 122 -12.08 11.20 4.33
CA TYR A 122 -12.35 10.00 3.56
C TYR A 122 -11.34 8.90 3.92
N VAL A 123 -11.82 7.84 4.56
CA VAL A 123 -10.95 6.75 5.06
C VAL A 123 -11.39 5.43 4.46
N ALA A 124 -10.46 4.66 3.90
CA ALA A 124 -10.69 3.27 3.56
C ALA A 124 -10.29 2.37 4.73
N VAL A 125 -11.11 1.39 5.08
CA VAL A 125 -10.83 0.44 6.16
C VAL A 125 -10.91 -0.96 5.59
N ILE A 126 -9.82 -1.72 5.68
CA ILE A 126 -9.66 -2.98 4.97
C ILE A 126 -9.53 -4.11 5.97
N GLU A 127 -10.45 -5.07 5.92
CA GLU A 127 -10.41 -6.27 6.74
C GLU A 127 -9.80 -7.45 5.98
N ASP A 128 -8.69 -7.96 6.50
CA ASP A 128 -8.12 -9.26 6.16
C ASP A 128 -7.81 -9.45 4.67
N LEU A 129 -7.43 -8.35 4.00
CA LEU A 129 -6.99 -8.39 2.61
C LEU A 129 -5.57 -8.95 2.53
N VAL A 130 -5.44 -10.20 2.08
CA VAL A 130 -4.16 -10.92 2.07
C VAL A 130 -3.47 -10.95 0.71
N ASP A 131 -4.19 -10.72 -0.40
CA ASP A 131 -3.55 -10.63 -1.70
C ASP A 131 -2.84 -9.27 -1.86
N VAL A 132 -1.51 -9.34 -1.97
CA VAL A 132 -0.65 -8.15 -2.07
C VAL A 132 -0.86 -7.36 -3.36
N THR A 133 -1.40 -8.00 -4.41
CA THR A 133 -1.72 -7.32 -5.68
C THR A 133 -2.97 -6.44 -5.48
N ASN A 134 -4.00 -6.98 -4.84
CA ASN A 134 -5.19 -6.25 -4.44
C ASN A 134 -4.87 -5.13 -3.45
N VAL A 135 -3.98 -5.36 -2.47
CA VAL A 135 -3.50 -4.29 -1.58
C VAL A 135 -2.90 -3.14 -2.40
N GLY A 136 -1.95 -3.44 -3.29
CA GLY A 136 -1.32 -2.41 -4.13
C GLY A 136 -2.32 -1.67 -5.01
N ALA A 137 -3.25 -2.40 -5.65
CA ALA A 137 -4.29 -1.80 -6.50
C ALA A 137 -5.26 -0.93 -5.70
N LEU A 138 -5.63 -1.34 -4.48
CA LEU A 138 -6.47 -0.54 -3.59
C LEU A 138 -5.78 0.75 -3.17
N PHE A 139 -4.50 0.71 -2.80
CA PHE A 139 -3.72 1.92 -2.48
C PHE A 139 -3.60 2.87 -3.68
N ARG A 140 -3.57 2.33 -4.90
CA ARG A 140 -3.62 3.12 -6.13
C ARG A 140 -4.96 3.82 -6.31
N SER A 141 -6.05 3.07 -6.14
CA SER A 141 -7.41 3.64 -6.18
C SER A 141 -7.62 4.68 -5.09
N ALA A 142 -7.18 4.39 -3.86
CA ALA A 142 -7.28 5.30 -2.72
C ALA A 142 -6.58 6.64 -3.00
N ALA A 143 -5.33 6.59 -3.49
CA ALA A 143 -4.58 7.80 -3.85
C ALA A 143 -5.24 8.58 -4.99
N ALA A 144 -5.70 7.88 -6.02
CA ALA A 144 -6.28 8.50 -7.21
C ALA A 144 -7.69 9.09 -6.98
N LEU A 145 -8.42 8.58 -5.99
CA LEU A 145 -9.84 8.89 -5.76
C LEU A 145 -10.07 9.58 -4.42
N GLY A 146 -9.05 10.23 -3.86
CA GLY A 146 -9.21 11.18 -2.75
C GLY A 146 -9.39 10.55 -1.37
N ALA A 147 -8.88 9.34 -1.14
CA ALA A 147 -8.76 8.82 0.22
C ALA A 147 -7.70 9.63 0.99
N ASP A 148 -8.06 10.13 2.16
CA ASP A 148 -7.14 10.82 3.07
C ASP A 148 -6.32 9.84 3.92
N GLY A 149 -6.83 8.62 4.09
CA GLY A 149 -6.15 7.59 4.88
C GLY A 149 -6.67 6.16 4.64
N VAL A 150 -5.84 5.18 4.99
CA VAL A 150 -6.18 3.75 4.96
C VAL A 150 -5.91 3.10 6.32
N ILE A 151 -6.89 2.38 6.86
CA ILE A 151 -6.74 1.54 8.05
C ILE A 151 -6.77 0.08 7.61
N LEU A 152 -5.79 -0.69 8.04
CA LEU A 152 -5.71 -2.13 7.77
C LEU A 152 -5.99 -2.92 9.05
N SER A 153 -6.80 -3.98 8.96
CA SER A 153 -6.94 -4.92 10.06
C SER A 153 -5.60 -5.60 10.38
N PRO A 154 -5.48 -6.24 11.56
CA PRO A 154 -4.25 -6.89 11.98
C PRO A 154 -3.73 -7.93 10.96
N ARG A 155 -4.62 -8.66 10.28
CA ARG A 155 -4.25 -9.77 9.39
C ARG A 155 -4.05 -9.37 7.91
N CYS A 156 -4.29 -8.11 7.53
CA CYS A 156 -4.01 -7.67 6.16
C CYS A 156 -2.56 -7.92 5.77
N ALA A 157 -2.30 -8.16 4.48
CA ALA A 157 -0.95 -8.18 3.96
C ALA A 157 -0.26 -6.81 4.16
N ASP A 158 1.06 -6.82 4.09
CA ASP A 158 1.88 -5.63 4.29
C ASP A 158 1.95 -4.80 2.99
N PRO A 159 1.53 -3.52 2.99
CA PRO A 159 1.55 -2.67 1.79
C PRO A 159 2.95 -2.40 1.23
N TYR A 160 4.01 -2.54 2.04
CA TYR A 160 5.38 -2.26 1.61
C TYR A 160 6.12 -3.50 1.10
N VAL A 161 5.46 -4.65 0.95
CA VAL A 161 6.08 -5.75 0.19
C VAL A 161 6.27 -5.33 -1.26
N ARG A 162 7.36 -5.77 -1.88
CA ARG A 162 7.77 -5.28 -3.20
C ARG A 162 6.67 -5.38 -4.25
N ARG A 163 5.90 -6.46 -4.24
CA ARG A 163 4.78 -6.65 -5.18
C ARG A 163 3.67 -5.62 -4.98
N ALA A 164 3.29 -5.30 -3.76
CA ALA A 164 2.26 -4.29 -3.47
C ALA A 164 2.73 -2.89 -3.85
N VAL A 165 3.98 -2.55 -3.51
CA VAL A 165 4.62 -1.29 -3.90
C VAL A 165 4.61 -1.13 -5.42
N ARG A 166 5.00 -2.17 -6.16
CA ARG A 166 5.01 -2.18 -7.62
C ARG A 166 3.60 -2.03 -8.21
N THR A 167 2.63 -2.82 -7.74
CA THR A 167 1.25 -2.78 -8.26
C THR A 167 0.57 -1.44 -7.97
N SER A 168 0.87 -0.81 -6.84
CA SER A 168 0.38 0.53 -6.52
C SER A 168 1.01 1.63 -7.39
N MET A 169 2.05 1.33 -8.17
CA MET A 169 2.87 2.33 -8.85
C MET A 169 3.51 3.33 -7.87
N GLY A 170 3.82 2.89 -6.65
CA GLY A 170 4.42 3.73 -5.59
C GLY A 170 3.41 4.62 -4.83
N THR A 171 2.12 4.63 -5.19
CA THR A 171 1.14 5.48 -4.49
C THR A 171 0.87 5.04 -3.04
N VAL A 172 1.34 3.87 -2.64
CA VAL A 172 1.36 3.42 -1.23
C VAL A 172 2.12 4.39 -0.32
N PHE A 173 3.02 5.20 -0.86
CA PHE A 173 3.75 6.24 -0.12
C PHE A 173 2.99 7.57 -0.04
N SER A 174 1.99 7.78 -0.90
CA SER A 174 1.24 9.03 -1.00
C SER A 174 0.04 9.11 -0.04
N VAL A 175 -0.53 7.96 0.35
CA VAL A 175 -1.68 7.90 1.25
C VAL A 175 -1.24 7.42 2.63
N PRO A 176 -1.44 8.21 3.70
CA PRO A 176 -1.18 7.78 5.07
C PRO A 176 -1.96 6.50 5.40
N TRP A 177 -1.30 5.54 6.05
CA TRP A 177 -1.97 4.33 6.49
C TRP A 177 -1.44 3.83 7.81
N ALA A 178 -2.31 3.11 8.52
CA ALA A 178 -2.04 2.50 9.81
C ALA A 178 -2.60 1.08 9.85
N ARG A 179 -2.00 0.25 10.70
CA ARG A 179 -2.54 -1.08 11.02
C ARG A 179 -3.18 -1.01 12.40
N ALA A 180 -4.45 -1.41 12.47
CA ALA A 180 -5.16 -1.52 13.74
C ALA A 180 -4.47 -2.53 14.65
N LYS A 181 -4.47 -2.26 15.96
CA LYS A 181 -3.97 -3.22 16.95
C LYS A 181 -4.93 -4.40 17.04
N LYS A 182 -4.38 -5.56 17.38
CA LYS A 182 -5.16 -6.81 17.49
C LYS A 182 -6.30 -6.68 18.50
N ASP A 183 -6.03 -6.04 19.63
CA ASP A 183 -6.99 -5.94 20.73
C ASP A 183 -8.07 -4.86 20.47
N ASP A 184 -7.78 -3.93 19.56
CA ASP A 184 -8.71 -2.86 19.18
C ASP A 184 -9.63 -3.24 18.00
N TRP A 185 -9.33 -4.37 17.33
CA TRP A 185 -10.03 -4.75 16.10
C TRP A 185 -11.19 -5.74 16.35
N PRO A 186 -12.36 -5.55 15.70
CA PRO A 186 -12.78 -4.37 14.93
C PRO A 186 -13.42 -3.24 15.76
N GLU A 187 -14.00 -3.54 16.93
CA GLU A 187 -14.97 -2.67 17.60
C GLU A 187 -14.39 -1.34 18.05
N ALA A 188 -13.24 -1.33 18.74
CA ALA A 188 -12.65 -0.09 19.24
C ALA A 188 -12.13 0.79 18.09
N THR A 189 -11.57 0.16 17.05
CA THR A 189 -11.09 0.87 15.84
C THR A 189 -12.25 1.57 15.12
N ILE A 190 -13.37 0.87 14.91
CA ILE A 190 -14.56 1.44 14.27
C ILE A 190 -15.25 2.45 15.21
N GLY A 191 -15.28 2.18 16.51
CA GLY A 191 -15.76 3.13 17.52
C GLY A 191 -15.00 4.47 17.45
N ALA A 192 -13.68 4.44 17.34
CA ALA A 192 -12.85 5.63 17.23
C ALA A 192 -13.14 6.48 15.97
N LEU A 193 -13.51 5.84 14.86
CA LEU A 193 -14.01 6.53 13.66
C LEU A 193 -15.34 7.23 13.94
N ARG A 194 -16.29 6.53 14.57
CA ARG A 194 -17.63 7.06 14.89
C ARG A 194 -17.55 8.24 15.86
N GLU A 195 -16.72 8.13 16.90
CA GLU A 195 -16.45 9.22 17.85
C GLU A 195 -15.90 10.48 17.17
N ARG A 196 -15.22 10.33 16.03
CA ARG A 196 -14.71 11.43 15.19
C ARG A 196 -15.71 11.89 14.12
N GLY A 197 -16.94 11.40 14.16
CA GLY A 197 -18.03 11.82 13.28
C GLY A 197 -17.97 11.24 11.88
N PHE A 198 -17.22 10.15 11.65
CA PHE A 198 -17.30 9.40 10.40
C PHE A 198 -18.59 8.60 10.34
N SER A 199 -19.26 8.63 9.19
CA SER A 199 -20.23 7.59 8.82
C SER A 199 -19.46 6.37 8.31
N VAL A 200 -19.64 5.23 8.97
CA VAL A 200 -18.93 3.99 8.68
C VAL A 200 -19.83 3.07 7.87
N LEU A 201 -19.47 2.88 6.60
CA LEU A 201 -20.26 2.14 5.61
C LEU A 201 -19.56 0.83 5.25
N ALA A 202 -20.22 -0.30 5.49
CA ALA A 202 -19.72 -1.63 5.13
C ALA A 202 -20.10 -1.97 3.69
N LEU A 203 -19.14 -2.31 2.83
CA LEU A 203 -19.44 -2.90 1.53
C LEU A 203 -19.71 -4.39 1.69
N ALA A 204 -20.99 -4.74 1.84
CA ALA A 204 -21.44 -6.11 2.06
C ALA A 204 -22.87 -6.34 1.58
N LEU A 205 -23.16 -7.57 1.17
CA LEU A 205 -24.48 -8.03 0.78
C LEU A 205 -25.32 -8.37 2.03
N GLU A 206 -25.87 -7.35 2.68
CA GLU A 206 -26.83 -7.52 3.79
C GLU A 206 -28.28 -7.28 3.32
N PRO A 207 -29.30 -7.88 3.96
CA PRO A 207 -30.70 -7.71 3.57
C PRO A 207 -31.21 -6.26 3.57
N ASP A 208 -30.62 -5.40 4.40
CA ASP A 208 -30.95 -3.99 4.56
C ASP A 208 -29.93 -3.06 3.88
N ALA A 209 -29.03 -3.61 3.07
CA ALA A 209 -28.02 -2.82 2.38
C ALA A 209 -28.63 -1.92 1.30
N VAL A 210 -28.13 -0.68 1.22
CA VAL A 210 -28.60 0.30 0.23
C VAL A 210 -27.64 0.42 -0.96
N PRO A 211 -28.13 0.78 -2.16
CA PRO A 211 -27.29 1.09 -3.30
C PRO A 211 -26.25 2.19 -3.01
N LEU A 212 -25.07 2.08 -3.58
CA LEU A 212 -23.98 3.04 -3.41
C LEU A 212 -24.32 4.46 -3.91
N ASP A 213 -25.29 4.58 -4.81
CA ASP A 213 -25.83 5.84 -5.33
C ASP A 213 -27.08 6.35 -4.58
N ASP A 214 -27.46 5.68 -3.48
CA ASP A 214 -28.59 6.09 -2.65
C ASP A 214 -28.40 7.52 -2.11
N PRO A 215 -29.37 8.44 -2.33
CA PRO A 215 -29.27 9.83 -1.89
C PRO A 215 -29.06 10.00 -0.38
N SER A 216 -29.54 9.06 0.45
CA SER A 216 -29.39 9.13 1.91
C SER A 216 -27.92 9.05 2.35
N LEU A 217 -27.02 8.50 1.53
CA LEU A 217 -25.58 8.44 1.81
C LEU A 217 -24.90 9.82 1.68
N LYS A 218 -25.61 10.84 1.19
CA LYS A 218 -25.12 12.22 1.09
C LYS A 218 -25.40 13.07 2.33
N GLU A 219 -26.22 12.58 3.25
CA GLU A 219 -26.58 13.29 4.47
C GLU A 219 -25.46 13.20 5.54
N GLY A 220 -25.43 14.14 6.49
CA GLY A 220 -24.53 14.10 7.66
C GLY A 220 -23.26 14.94 7.56
N SER A 221 -22.23 14.56 8.32
CA SER A 221 -20.98 15.32 8.53
C SER A 221 -20.10 15.45 7.27
N GLY A 222 -20.38 14.65 6.24
CA GLY A 222 -19.55 14.54 5.06
C GLY A 222 -18.20 13.87 5.31
N ARG A 223 -17.98 13.23 6.47
CA ARG A 223 -16.84 12.32 6.72
C ARG A 223 -17.29 10.88 6.56
N ARG A 224 -16.57 10.09 5.75
CA ARG A 224 -16.94 8.73 5.40
C ARG A 224 -15.78 7.77 5.61
N ALA A 225 -16.06 6.65 6.27
CA ALA A 225 -15.19 5.51 6.34
C ALA A 225 -15.84 4.34 5.58
N LEU A 226 -15.15 3.79 4.59
CA LEU A 226 -15.67 2.67 3.80
C LEU A 226 -14.95 1.39 4.19
N LEU A 227 -15.69 0.40 4.68
CA LEU A 227 -15.16 -0.90 5.07
C LEU A 227 -15.25 -1.91 3.93
N PHE A 228 -14.14 -2.60 3.68
CA PHE A 228 -14.02 -3.65 2.67
C PHE A 228 -13.53 -4.93 3.34
N GLY A 229 -14.14 -6.05 2.97
CA GLY A 229 -13.80 -7.35 3.50
C GLY A 229 -12.74 -8.10 2.70
N SER A 230 -12.43 -9.30 3.18
CA SER A 230 -11.56 -10.26 2.50
C SER A 230 -12.17 -10.76 1.18
N GLU A 231 -11.34 -11.25 0.26
CA GLU A 231 -11.81 -11.75 -1.04
C GLU A 231 -12.71 -12.99 -0.94
N GLY A 232 -12.54 -13.80 0.12
CA GLY A 232 -13.26 -15.06 0.28
C GLY A 232 -14.53 -14.95 1.11
N TYR A 233 -14.43 -14.35 2.29
CA TYR A 233 -15.52 -14.34 3.28
C TYR A 233 -16.20 -12.98 3.41
N GLY A 234 -15.72 -11.96 2.71
CA GLY A 234 -16.17 -10.59 2.92
C GLY A 234 -15.80 -10.09 4.32
N LEU A 235 -16.68 -9.26 4.89
CA LEU A 235 -16.53 -8.68 6.23
C LEU A 235 -17.00 -9.67 7.30
N SER A 236 -16.32 -9.67 8.44
CA SER A 236 -16.72 -10.43 9.62
C SER A 236 -18.01 -9.87 10.20
N ARG A 237 -18.81 -10.73 10.87
CA ARG A 237 -20.04 -10.29 11.54
C ARG A 237 -19.78 -9.19 12.57
N ARG A 238 -18.67 -9.30 13.30
CA ARG A 238 -18.23 -8.27 14.28
C ARG A 238 -17.95 -6.92 13.60
N ALA A 239 -17.33 -6.91 12.43
CA ALA A 239 -17.10 -5.67 11.67
C ALA A 239 -18.41 -5.09 11.12
N LEU A 240 -19.31 -5.94 10.59
CA LEU A 240 -20.63 -5.53 10.11
C LEU A 240 -21.48 -4.88 11.22
N ASP A 241 -21.57 -5.54 12.38
CA ASP A 241 -22.36 -5.07 13.52
C ASP A 241 -21.81 -3.76 14.13
N ALA A 242 -20.53 -3.45 13.90
CA ALA A 242 -19.90 -2.19 14.34
C ALA A 242 -20.13 -1.02 13.37
N CYS A 243 -20.46 -1.29 12.10
CA CYS A 243 -20.72 -0.27 11.09
C CYS A 243 -22.10 0.39 11.28
N ASP A 244 -22.28 1.56 10.66
CA ASP A 244 -23.56 2.27 10.71
C ASP A 244 -24.57 1.70 9.71
N ARG A 245 -24.09 1.27 8.54
CA ARG A 245 -24.91 0.77 7.45
C ARG A 245 -24.12 -0.08 6.47
N SER A 246 -24.79 -1.04 5.85
CA SER A 246 -24.27 -1.78 4.70
C SER A 246 -24.66 -1.12 3.38
N VAL A 247 -23.72 -1.08 2.44
CA VAL A 247 -23.89 -0.53 1.09
C VAL A 247 -23.47 -1.55 0.05
N ILE A 248 -24.16 -1.54 -1.09
CA ILE A 248 -23.88 -2.45 -2.21
C ILE A 248 -23.63 -1.67 -3.49
N ILE A 249 -22.77 -2.22 -4.34
CA ILE A 249 -22.69 -1.79 -5.73
C ILE A 249 -23.77 -2.59 -6.48
N PRO A 250 -24.76 -1.95 -7.12
CA PRO A 250 -25.77 -2.67 -7.90
C PRO A 250 -25.10 -3.50 -9.00
N MET A 251 -25.30 -4.82 -8.94
CA MET A 251 -24.76 -5.77 -9.92
C MET A 251 -25.81 -6.18 -10.96
N ALA A 252 -25.35 -6.69 -12.09
CA ALA A 252 -26.19 -7.21 -13.17
C ALA A 252 -25.83 -8.66 -13.51
N HIS A 253 -26.71 -9.33 -14.27
CA HIS A 253 -26.48 -10.67 -14.83
C HIS A 253 -26.18 -11.77 -13.80
N GLY A 254 -26.69 -11.64 -12.58
CA GLY A 254 -26.53 -12.65 -11.53
C GLY A 254 -25.14 -12.69 -10.90
N VAL A 255 -24.29 -11.68 -11.14
CA VAL A 255 -23.04 -11.47 -10.41
C VAL A 255 -23.38 -10.87 -9.05
N ASP A 256 -22.74 -11.37 -7.99
CA ASP A 256 -22.96 -10.91 -6.61
C ASP A 256 -21.81 -10.05 -6.06
N SER A 257 -20.63 -10.15 -6.65
CA SER A 257 -19.40 -9.58 -6.11
C SER A 257 -18.43 -9.11 -7.19
N LEU A 258 -17.58 -8.18 -6.80
CA LEU A 258 -16.44 -7.72 -7.60
C LEU A 258 -15.16 -7.99 -6.81
N ASN A 259 -14.03 -8.08 -7.53
CA ASN A 259 -12.72 -8.01 -6.90
C ASN A 259 -12.62 -6.75 -6.01
N VAL A 260 -12.04 -6.89 -4.82
CA VAL A 260 -11.95 -5.83 -3.81
C VAL A 260 -11.24 -4.55 -4.29
N ALA A 261 -10.25 -4.65 -5.17
CA ALA A 261 -9.61 -3.48 -5.76
C ALA A 261 -10.53 -2.74 -6.75
N ALA A 262 -11.39 -3.48 -7.47
CA ALA A 262 -12.39 -2.90 -8.36
C ALA A 262 -13.56 -2.28 -7.58
N SER A 263 -14.09 -2.99 -6.57
CA SER A 263 -15.18 -2.47 -5.73
C SER A 263 -14.75 -1.23 -4.94
N SER A 264 -13.52 -1.21 -4.41
CA SER A 264 -12.96 -0.02 -3.77
C SER A 264 -12.83 1.17 -4.71
N ALA A 265 -12.38 0.98 -5.96
CA ALA A 265 -12.35 2.06 -6.94
C ALA A 265 -13.74 2.65 -7.22
N VAL A 266 -14.76 1.81 -7.41
CA VAL A 266 -16.15 2.26 -7.64
C VAL A 266 -16.69 3.01 -6.42
N ALA A 267 -16.45 2.47 -5.23
CA ALA A 267 -16.91 3.06 -3.97
C ALA A 267 -16.24 4.41 -3.67
N PHE A 268 -14.92 4.50 -3.82
CA PHE A 268 -14.20 5.77 -3.66
C PHE A 268 -14.69 6.80 -4.67
N TRP A 269 -14.78 6.42 -5.95
CA TRP A 269 -15.25 7.34 -7.00
C TRP A 269 -16.63 7.90 -6.70
N GLN A 270 -17.53 7.11 -6.12
CA GLN A 270 -18.89 7.54 -5.80
C GLN A 270 -18.99 8.36 -4.50
N LEU A 271 -18.27 7.95 -3.45
CA LEU A 271 -18.49 8.44 -2.09
C LEU A 271 -17.38 9.35 -1.54
N PHE A 272 -16.17 9.38 -2.12
CA PHE A 272 -15.10 10.29 -1.72
C PHE A 272 -15.14 11.59 -2.54
N ARG A 273 -16.22 12.36 -2.34
CA ARG A 273 -16.49 13.66 -2.98
C ARG A 273 -17.09 14.64 -2.00
#